data_AF-A0A945IA32-F1
#
_entry.id   AF-A0A945IA32-F1
#
_cell.length_a   1.000
_cell.length_b   1.000
_cell.length_c   1.000
_cell.angle_alpha   90.00
_cell.angle_beta   90.00
_cell.angle_gamma   90.00
#
_symmetry.space_group_name_H-M   'P 1'
#
loop_
_entity.id
_entity.type
_entity.pdbx_description
1 polymer ?
#
loop_
_entity_poly.entity_id
_entity_poly.type
_entity_poly.pdbx_seq_one_letter_code
_entity_poly.pdbx_strand_id
1 'polypeptide(L)'
;LNIVALRDLIRVGEAYQAYWKEAGFEVTVKPGGRGPKWGRAVFSGKFDFWWHNYQANNDPSLVGMVFHSKSRANLMKINDPEIDAAIAKVKAARGRADRHKASCDFQKLLVKQVRILPWEQRGVTVVFQPYVKNVIKPLSIFPKYQRIWLDK
;
A
#
# COMPACT_ATOMS: atom_id res chain seq x y z
N LEU A 1 0.39 -13.62 10.52
CA LEU A 1 0.55 -12.15 10.60
C LEU A 1 2.03 -11.80 10.43
N ASN A 2 2.49 -11.49 9.23
CA ASN A 2 3.68 -10.65 9.06
C ASN A 2 3.20 -9.31 8.51
N ILE A 3 2.43 -8.63 9.36
CA ILE A 3 2.22 -7.19 9.27
C ILE A 3 3.54 -6.62 9.75
N VAL A 4 4.19 -5.75 8.95
CA VAL A 4 5.39 -5.01 9.37
C VAL A 4 5.21 -4.59 10.82
N ALA A 5 6.09 -5.04 11.73
CA ALA A 5 5.88 -4.78 13.13
C ALA A 5 5.84 -3.26 13.33
N LEU A 6 4.99 -2.76 14.22
CA LEU A 6 4.90 -1.32 14.48
C LEU A 6 6.29 -0.71 14.78
N ARG A 7 7.17 -1.47 15.45
CA ARG A 7 8.56 -1.10 15.69
C ARG A 7 9.36 -0.86 14.40
N ASP A 8 9.17 -1.70 13.38
CA ASP A 8 9.83 -1.54 12.10
C ASP A 8 9.28 -0.31 11.37
N LEU A 9 7.97 -0.06 11.40
CA LEU A 9 7.39 1.16 10.81
C LEU A 9 7.87 2.44 11.51
N ILE A 10 8.08 2.40 12.83
CA ILE A 10 8.66 3.53 13.57
C ILE A 10 10.07 3.82 13.09
N ARG A 11 10.93 2.81 12.98
CA ARG A 11 12.31 2.97 12.47
C ARG A 11 12.36 3.60 11.08
N VAL A 12 11.37 3.30 10.26
CA VAL A 12 11.25 3.84 8.90
C VAL A 12 10.83 5.28 8.94
N GLY A 13 9.86 5.61 9.79
CA GLY A 13 9.50 6.99 10.09
C GLY A 13 10.70 7.79 10.60
N GLU A 14 11.50 7.24 11.50
CA GLU A 14 12.73 7.86 12.03
C GLU A 14 13.79 8.05 10.95
N ALA A 15 13.95 7.11 10.02
CA ALA A 15 14.84 7.26 8.87
C ALA A 15 14.39 8.42 7.96
N TYR A 16 13.10 8.49 7.63
CA TYR A 16 12.56 9.63 6.86
C TYR A 16 12.66 10.96 7.62
N GLN A 17 12.48 10.95 8.94
CA GLN A 17 12.68 12.13 9.79
C GLN A 17 14.13 12.64 9.68
N ALA A 18 15.12 11.74 9.69
CA ALA A 18 16.53 12.10 9.50
C ALA A 18 16.78 12.69 8.10
N TYR A 19 16.29 12.04 7.05
CA TYR A 19 16.45 12.55 5.67
C TYR A 19 15.79 13.92 5.46
N TRP A 20 14.62 14.14 6.07
CA TRP A 20 13.95 15.43 6.01
C TRP A 20 14.67 16.51 6.78
N LYS A 21 15.28 16.17 7.92
CA LYS A 21 16.13 17.09 8.67
C LYS A 21 17.36 17.53 7.87
N GLU A 22 18.02 16.61 7.14
CA GLU A 22 19.13 16.95 6.24
C GLU A 22 18.70 17.92 5.13
N ALA A 23 17.45 17.82 4.67
CA ALA A 23 16.86 18.74 3.71
C ALA A 23 16.30 20.04 4.33
N GLY A 24 16.49 20.26 5.63
CA GLY A 24 16.06 21.48 6.33
C GLY A 24 14.61 21.48 6.83
N PHE A 25 13.95 20.31 6.86
CA PHE A 25 12.58 20.16 7.36
C PHE A 25 12.55 19.49 8.72
N GLU A 26 11.81 20.09 9.66
CA GLU A 26 11.55 19.51 10.98
C GLU A 26 10.24 18.74 10.95
N VAL A 27 10.29 17.44 11.23
CA VAL A 27 9.11 16.54 11.21
C VAL A 27 9.05 15.73 12.50
N THR A 28 7.83 15.47 12.97
CA THR A 28 7.57 14.61 14.12
C THR A 28 6.95 13.28 13.70
N VAL A 29 7.58 12.17 14.08
CA VAL A 29 7.01 10.83 13.90
C VAL A 29 6.07 10.53 15.07
N LYS A 30 4.80 10.23 14.77
CA LYS A 30 3.81 9.82 15.78
C LYS A 30 3.38 8.38 15.53
N PRO A 31 3.73 7.41 16.41
CA PRO A 31 3.29 6.05 16.25
C PRO A 31 1.77 5.95 16.44
N GLY A 32 1.10 5.31 15.48
CA GLY A 32 -0.32 4.96 15.61
C GLY A 32 -0.52 3.85 16.64
N GLY A 33 -1.66 3.87 17.35
CA GLY A 33 -2.10 2.74 18.15
C GLY A 33 -2.53 1.55 17.25
N ARG A 34 -2.69 0.35 17.82
CA ARG A 34 -3.26 -0.82 17.10
C ARG A 34 -4.79 -0.85 17.17
N GLY A 35 -5.42 -1.59 16.26
CA GLY A 35 -6.86 -1.86 16.29
C GLY A 35 -7.72 -0.59 16.17
N PRO A 36 -8.78 -0.38 16.97
CA PRO A 36 -9.65 0.79 16.86
C PRO A 36 -8.95 2.15 17.05
N LYS A 37 -7.79 2.19 17.72
CA LYS A 37 -6.98 3.40 17.86
C LYS A 37 -6.31 3.80 16.53
N TRP A 38 -5.89 2.80 15.75
CA TRP A 38 -5.37 3.02 14.38
C TRP A 38 -6.44 3.70 13.52
N GLY A 39 -7.64 3.11 13.46
CA GLY A 39 -8.74 3.63 12.64
C GLY A 39 -9.07 5.06 12.98
N ARG A 40 -9.22 5.38 14.28
CA ARG A 40 -9.47 6.76 14.73
C ARG A 40 -8.41 7.76 14.28
N ALA A 41 -7.13 7.38 14.32
CA ALA A 41 -6.05 8.26 13.86
C ALA A 41 -6.16 8.55 12.36
N VAL A 42 -6.37 7.51 11.54
CA VAL A 42 -6.48 7.65 10.09
C VAL A 42 -7.75 8.42 9.69
N PHE A 43 -8.90 8.06 10.25
CA PHE A 43 -10.16 8.72 9.93
C PHE A 43 -10.24 10.16 10.46
N SER A 44 -9.40 10.53 11.44
CA SER A 44 -9.33 11.92 11.89
C SER A 44 -8.82 12.88 10.80
N GLY A 45 -8.02 12.37 9.85
CA GLY A 45 -7.33 13.20 8.86
C GLY A 45 -6.34 14.20 9.46
N LYS A 46 -5.99 14.07 10.75
CA LYS A 46 -5.04 14.96 11.45
C LYS A 46 -3.60 14.46 11.30
N PHE A 47 -3.14 14.38 10.06
CA PHE A 47 -1.76 14.02 9.72
C PHE A 47 -1.35 14.77 8.45
N ASP A 48 -0.06 15.08 8.33
CA ASP A 48 0.50 15.63 7.08
C ASP A 48 0.88 14.50 6.12
N PHE A 49 1.49 13.44 6.68
CA PHE A 49 1.87 12.22 5.96
C PHE A 49 1.35 11.00 6.70
N TRP A 50 0.92 9.99 5.94
CA TRP A 50 0.41 8.75 6.49
C TRP A 50 1.03 7.52 5.83
N TRP A 51 1.42 6.55 6.66
CA TRP A 51 1.90 5.26 6.19
C TRP A 51 0.76 4.42 5.61
N HIS A 52 0.76 4.22 4.30
CA HIS A 52 -0.26 3.39 3.65
C HIS A 52 0.34 2.13 3.00
N ASN A 53 -0.31 0.99 3.22
CA ASN A 53 0.03 -0.26 2.56
C ASN A 53 -1.17 -0.71 1.70
N TYR A 54 -0.94 -0.86 0.40
CA TYR A 54 -1.97 -1.26 -0.55
C TYR A 54 -2.31 -2.75 -0.52
N GLN A 55 -1.63 -3.56 0.31
CA GLN A 55 -1.72 -5.02 0.34
C GLN A 55 -1.45 -5.67 -1.04
N ALA A 56 -1.58 -6.99 -1.11
CA ALA A 56 -1.50 -7.71 -2.38
C ALA A 56 -2.80 -7.46 -3.17
N ASN A 57 -2.76 -6.46 -4.06
CA ASN A 57 -3.86 -6.19 -4.98
C ASN A 57 -3.61 -6.87 -6.32
N ASN A 58 -4.58 -7.65 -6.77
CA ASN A 58 -4.52 -8.30 -8.08
C ASN A 58 -4.83 -7.33 -9.22
N ASP A 59 -5.29 -6.11 -8.91
CA ASP A 59 -5.74 -5.13 -9.88
C ASP A 59 -5.37 -3.68 -9.48
N PRO A 60 -4.62 -2.94 -10.32
CA PRO A 60 -4.30 -1.52 -10.09
C PRO A 60 -5.51 -0.60 -9.90
N SER A 61 -6.68 -0.94 -10.43
CA SER A 61 -7.90 -0.14 -10.21
C SER A 61 -8.35 -0.13 -8.74
N LEU A 62 -8.00 -1.17 -7.96
CA LEU A 62 -8.26 -1.23 -6.52
C LEU A 62 -7.37 -0.24 -5.75
N VAL A 63 -6.11 -0.09 -6.18
CA VAL A 63 -5.21 0.96 -5.66
C VAL A 63 -5.79 2.33 -5.95
N GLY A 64 -6.35 2.53 -7.15
CA GLY A 64 -7.03 3.78 -7.53
C GLY A 64 -8.16 4.21 -6.59
N MET A 65 -8.83 3.28 -5.90
CA MET A 65 -9.88 3.65 -4.93
C MET A 65 -9.36 4.49 -3.76
N VAL A 66 -8.08 4.40 -3.41
CA VAL A 66 -7.50 5.21 -2.32
C VAL A 66 -7.27 6.67 -2.75
N PHE A 67 -7.27 6.94 -4.06
CA PHE A 67 -6.97 8.25 -4.63
C PHE A 67 -8.18 8.95 -5.26
N HIS A 68 -9.22 8.20 -5.60
CA HIS A 68 -10.40 8.76 -6.26
C HIS A 68 -11.16 9.71 -5.33
N SER A 69 -11.50 10.91 -5.80
CA SER A 69 -12.10 11.99 -5.00
C SER A 69 -13.38 11.58 -4.26
N LYS A 70 -14.24 10.82 -4.94
CA LYS A 70 -15.52 10.32 -4.42
C LYS A 70 -15.44 9.02 -3.61
N SER A 71 -14.25 8.43 -3.47
CA SER A 71 -14.12 7.13 -2.79
C SER A 71 -14.10 7.29 -1.28
N ARG A 72 -14.83 6.43 -0.57
CA ARG A 72 -14.74 6.34 0.90
C ARG A 72 -13.39 5.81 1.39
N ALA A 73 -12.63 5.16 0.51
CA ALA A 73 -11.26 4.72 0.80
C ALA A 73 -10.22 5.84 0.63
N ASN A 74 -10.62 7.04 0.18
CA ASN A 74 -9.74 8.19 0.05
C ASN A 74 -9.54 8.91 1.39
N LEU A 75 -8.68 8.30 2.21
CA LEU A 75 -8.37 8.79 3.56
C LEU A 75 -7.52 10.06 3.53
N MET A 76 -6.82 10.31 2.42
CA MET A 76 -5.99 11.50 2.19
C MET A 76 -6.81 12.71 1.69
N LYS A 77 -8.12 12.54 1.47
CA LYS A 77 -9.04 13.56 0.94
C LYS A 77 -8.55 14.20 -0.37
N ILE A 78 -7.88 13.42 -1.22
CA ILE A 78 -7.40 13.88 -2.52
C ILE A 78 -8.59 14.26 -3.38
N ASN A 79 -8.60 15.47 -3.92
CA ASN A 79 -9.63 15.94 -4.84
C ASN A 79 -8.94 16.51 -6.07
N ASP A 80 -8.62 15.64 -7.02
CA ASP A 80 -7.82 15.97 -8.19
C ASP A 80 -8.47 15.36 -9.44
N PRO A 81 -9.00 16.17 -10.37
CA PRO A 81 -9.71 15.66 -11.53
C PRO A 81 -8.80 14.90 -12.51
N GLU A 82 -7.50 15.18 -12.54
CA GLU A 82 -6.56 14.45 -13.41
C GLU A 82 -6.37 13.01 -12.90
N ILE A 83 -6.28 12.85 -11.58
CA ILE A 83 -6.20 11.55 -10.92
C ILE A 83 -7.49 10.75 -11.15
N ASP A 84 -8.65 11.37 -10.97
CA ASP A 84 -9.94 10.72 -11.22
C ASP A 84 -10.06 10.25 -12.67
N ALA A 85 -9.65 11.09 -13.63
CA ALA A 85 -9.63 10.74 -15.04
C ALA A 85 -8.65 9.60 -15.36
N ALA A 86 -7.46 9.60 -14.74
CA ALA A 86 -6.49 8.51 -14.89
C ALA A 86 -7.06 7.18 -14.35
N ILE A 87 -7.73 7.21 -13.20
CA ILE A 87 -8.39 6.02 -12.63
C ILE A 87 -9.52 5.54 -13.56
N ALA A 88 -10.31 6.45 -14.14
CA ALA A 88 -11.33 6.10 -15.12
C ALA A 88 -10.73 5.40 -16.35
N LYS A 89 -9.57 5.86 -16.86
CA LYS A 89 -8.84 5.21 -17.94
C LYS A 89 -8.38 3.80 -17.56
N VAL A 90 -7.84 3.60 -16.36
CA VAL A 90 -7.46 2.27 -15.86
C VAL A 90 -8.67 1.33 -15.84
N LYS A 91 -9.83 1.81 -15.38
CA LYS A 91 -11.09 1.04 -15.33
C LYS A 91 -11.66 0.74 -16.72
N ALA A 92 -11.49 1.64 -17.68
CA ALA A 92 -12.01 1.50 -19.04
C ALA A 92 -11.11 0.63 -19.93
N ALA A 93 -9.80 0.58 -19.66
CA ALA A 93 -8.84 -0.19 -20.44
C ALA A 93 -9.21 -1.69 -20.51
N ARG A 94 -9.01 -2.30 -21.68
CA ARG A 94 -9.28 -3.71 -21.95
C ARG A 94 -8.07 -4.36 -22.60
N GLY A 95 -7.87 -5.65 -22.36
CA GLY A 95 -6.68 -6.35 -22.83
C GLY A 95 -5.42 -6.01 -22.02
N ARG A 96 -4.41 -6.88 -22.12
CA ARG A 96 -3.21 -6.82 -21.26
C ARG A 96 -2.37 -5.56 -21.51
N ALA A 97 -2.16 -5.19 -22.77
CA ALA A 97 -1.29 -4.07 -23.15
C ALA A 97 -1.85 -2.73 -22.67
N ASP A 98 -3.11 -2.42 -23.01
CA ASP A 98 -3.74 -1.15 -22.65
C ASP A 98 -3.90 -1.02 -21.14
N ARG A 99 -4.24 -2.11 -20.46
CA ARG A 99 -4.31 -2.12 -18.99
C ARG A 99 -2.96 -1.86 -18.35
N HIS A 100 -1.89 -2.47 -18.84
CA HIS A 100 -0.55 -2.22 -18.35
C HIS A 100 -0.16 -0.76 -18.55
N LYS A 101 -0.36 -0.23 -19.76
CA LYS A 101 -0.06 1.16 -20.09
C LYS A 101 -0.84 2.13 -19.19
N ALA A 102 -2.16 1.98 -19.08
CA ALA A 102 -3.00 2.84 -18.25
C ALA A 102 -2.60 2.80 -16.77
N SER A 103 -2.22 1.62 -16.26
CA SER A 103 -1.76 1.46 -14.88
C SER A 103 -0.43 2.17 -14.64
N CYS A 104 0.53 2.06 -15.56
CA CYS A 104 1.81 2.75 -15.51
C CYS A 104 1.63 4.27 -15.58
N ASP A 105 0.77 4.76 -16.49
CA ASP A 105 0.50 6.19 -16.63
C ASP A 105 -0.13 6.77 -15.35
N PHE A 106 -1.05 6.03 -14.73
CA PHE A 106 -1.62 6.39 -13.42
C PHE A 106 -0.55 6.47 -12.33
N GLN A 107 0.32 5.47 -12.19
CA GLN A 107 1.39 5.50 -11.19
C GLN A 107 2.39 6.65 -11.43
N LYS A 108 2.76 6.91 -12.68
CA LYS A 108 3.62 8.05 -13.04
C LYS A 108 2.98 9.38 -12.64
N LEU A 109 1.66 9.54 -12.85
CA LEU A 109 0.94 10.74 -12.44
C LEU A 109 1.02 10.94 -10.92
N LEU A 110 0.77 9.89 -10.13
CA LEU A 110 0.86 9.97 -8.66
C LEU A 110 2.25 10.37 -8.18
N VAL A 111 3.30 9.82 -8.79
CA VAL A 111 4.69 10.16 -8.43
C VAL A 111 5.04 11.59 -8.87
N LYS A 112 4.65 12.00 -10.09
CA LYS A 112 4.91 13.35 -10.62
C LYS A 112 4.27 14.43 -9.73
N GLN A 113 3.07 14.18 -9.23
CA GLN A 113 2.37 15.07 -8.31
C GLN A 113 2.76 14.86 -6.84
N VAL A 114 3.72 13.96 -6.54
CA VAL A 114 4.17 13.62 -5.19
C VAL A 114 3.01 13.23 -4.26
N ARG A 115 1.97 12.57 -4.80
CA ARG A 115 0.84 12.05 -4.02
C ARG A 115 1.19 10.79 -3.23
N ILE A 116 2.27 10.12 -3.64
CA ILE A 116 2.84 8.96 -2.97
C ILE A 116 4.36 9.10 -2.91
N LEU A 117 4.94 8.60 -1.83
CA LEU A 117 6.37 8.37 -1.72
C LEU A 117 6.59 6.86 -1.58
N PRO A 118 6.97 6.17 -2.68
CA PRO A 118 7.23 4.73 -2.62
C PRO A 118 8.44 4.46 -1.71
N TRP A 119 8.28 3.55 -0.75
CA TRP A 119 9.38 3.10 0.10
C TRP A 119 9.88 1.73 -0.33
N GLU A 120 9.02 0.71 -0.28
CA GLU A 120 9.40 -0.63 -0.68
C GLU A 120 8.23 -1.44 -1.23
N GLN A 121 8.56 -2.42 -2.06
CA GLN A 121 7.67 -3.50 -2.43
C GLN A 121 8.14 -4.77 -1.72
N ARG A 122 7.42 -5.20 -0.68
CA ARG A 122 7.78 -6.39 0.08
C ARG A 122 7.52 -7.67 -0.69
N GLY A 123 8.50 -8.56 -0.68
CA GLY A 123 8.25 -9.99 -0.84
C GLY A 123 7.57 -10.56 0.40
N VAL A 124 6.66 -11.52 0.22
CA VAL A 124 6.10 -12.28 1.34
C VAL A 124 6.90 -13.55 1.54
N THR A 125 7.44 -13.70 2.75
CA THR A 125 8.09 -14.94 3.19
C THR A 125 7.17 -15.65 4.16
N VAL A 126 6.89 -16.93 3.89
CA VAL A 126 6.11 -17.81 4.75
C VAL A 126 6.93 -19.07 4.98
N VAL A 127 7.08 -19.45 6.24
CA VAL A 127 7.87 -20.62 6.66
C VAL A 127 6.91 -21.71 7.10
N PHE A 128 7.14 -22.93 6.62
CA PHE A 128 6.33 -24.10 6.92
C PHE A 128 7.20 -25.22 7.47
N GLN A 129 6.59 -26.13 8.22
CA GLN A 129 7.26 -27.36 8.65
C GLN A 129 7.53 -28.28 7.44
N PRO A 130 8.56 -29.14 7.48
CA PRO A 130 8.95 -29.98 6.34
C PRO A 130 7.86 -30.96 5.83
N TYR A 131 6.93 -31.34 6.72
CA TYR A 131 5.80 -32.22 6.41
C TYR A 131 4.64 -31.49 5.70
N VAL A 132 4.72 -30.17 5.51
CA VAL A 132 3.72 -29.39 4.77
C VAL A 132 4.11 -29.36 3.29
N LYS A 133 3.25 -29.90 2.43
CA LYS A 133 3.52 -30.05 0.99
C LYS A 133 2.66 -29.13 0.13
N ASN A 134 3.09 -28.97 -1.13
CA ASN A 134 2.47 -28.15 -2.16
C ASN A 134 2.23 -26.68 -1.76
N VAL A 135 3.21 -26.14 -1.03
CA VAL A 135 3.27 -24.72 -0.72
C VAL A 135 3.62 -23.96 -2.00
N ILE A 136 2.62 -23.28 -2.55
CA ILE A 136 2.82 -22.37 -3.68
C ILE A 136 3.32 -21.04 -3.14
N LYS A 137 4.35 -20.48 -3.78
CA LYS A 137 4.88 -19.14 -3.44
C LYS A 137 3.72 -18.14 -3.32
N PRO A 138 3.46 -17.61 -2.12
CA PRO A 138 2.28 -16.80 -1.90
C PRO A 138 2.52 -15.36 -2.37
N LEU A 139 1.48 -14.73 -2.92
CA LEU A 139 1.48 -13.32 -3.30
C LEU A 139 1.15 -12.39 -2.12
N SER A 140 0.60 -12.94 -1.04
CA SER A 140 0.19 -12.24 0.18
C SER A 140 0.48 -13.11 1.41
N ILE A 141 0.27 -12.58 2.61
CA ILE A 141 0.41 -13.35 3.86
C ILE A 141 -0.59 -14.51 4.00
N PHE A 142 -1.55 -14.62 3.08
CA PHE A 142 -2.55 -15.68 3.02
C PHE A 142 -2.18 -16.65 1.90
N PRO A 143 -1.41 -17.71 2.18
CA PRO A 143 -1.13 -18.74 1.18
C PRO A 143 -2.42 -19.44 0.76
N LYS A 144 -2.39 -20.11 -0.40
CA LYS A 144 -3.52 -20.90 -0.92
C LYS A 144 -3.68 -22.18 -0.10
N TYR A 145 -4.19 -22.07 1.13
CA TYR A 145 -4.35 -23.17 2.08
C TYR A 145 -5.10 -24.36 1.51
N GLN A 146 -6.06 -24.13 0.61
CA GLN A 146 -6.82 -25.18 -0.09
C GLN A 146 -5.97 -26.06 -1.03
N ARG A 147 -4.72 -25.68 -1.30
CA ARG A 147 -3.78 -26.47 -2.12
C ARG A 147 -2.73 -27.19 -1.26
N ILE A 148 -2.67 -26.91 0.03
CA ILE A 148 -1.65 -27.43 0.95
C ILE A 148 -2.14 -28.72 1.58
N TRP A 149 -1.28 -29.72 1.74
CA TRP A 149 -1.57 -30.94 2.50
C TRP A 149 -0.43 -31.30 3.45
N LEU A 150 -0.72 -32.21 4.38
CA LEU A 150 0.24 -32.75 5.32
C LEU A 150 0.64 -34.15 4.86
N ASP A 151 1.93 -34.38 4.78
CA ASP A 151 2.54 -35.69 4.52
C ASP A 151 2.91 -36.28 5.89
N LYS A 152 1.90 -36.85 6.55
CA LYS A 152 1.97 -37.51 7.86
C LYS A 152 1.52 -38.95 7.73
#